data_AF-A0A2S8BDG5-F1
#
_entry.id   AF-A0A2S8BDG5-F1
#
_cell.length_a   1.000
_cell.length_b   1.000
_cell.length_c   1.000
_cell.angle_alpha   90.00
_cell.angle_beta   90.00
_cell.angle_gamma   90.00
#
_symmetry.space_group_name_H-M   'P 1'
#
loop_
_entity.id
_entity.type
_entity.pdbx_description
1 polymer ?
#
loop_
_entity_poly.entity_id
_entity_poly.type
_entity_poly.pdbx_seq_one_letter_code
_entity_poly.pdbx_strand_id
1 'polypeptide(L)'
;MSLGEAAALGLLLGVFVPGIWMASRGRPRHRLVGLEFASIAVIMALTVLAVSWHQDWGLIVPLVLALITFPGTLVYTRLLVPKP
;
A
#
# COMPACT_ATOMS: atom_id res chain seq x y z
N MET A 1 -14.73 9.44 -16.40
CA MET A 1 -14.07 9.21 -15.10
C MET A 1 -15.12 9.35 -14.01
N SER A 2 -15.39 8.28 -13.28
CA SER A 2 -16.23 8.34 -12.08
C SER A 2 -15.48 9.05 -10.94
N LEU A 3 -16.20 9.53 -9.91
CA LEU A 3 -15.59 10.14 -8.73
C LEU A 3 -14.63 9.16 -8.02
N GLY A 4 -14.97 7.86 -8.03
CA GLY A 4 -14.14 6.80 -7.46
C GLY A 4 -12.84 6.59 -8.23
N GLU A 5 -12.87 6.62 -9.57
CA GLU A 5 -11.65 6.53 -10.40
C GLU A 5 -10.73 7.74 -10.17
N ALA A 6 -11.29 8.93 -10.03
CA ALA A 6 -10.53 10.13 -9.70
C ALA A 6 -9.89 10.04 -8.29
N ALA A 7 -10.64 9.54 -7.30
CA ALA A 7 -10.12 9.32 -5.95
C ALA A 7 -9.00 8.25 -5.93
N ALA A 8 -9.17 7.16 -6.67
CA ALA A 8 -8.16 6.12 -6.82
C ALA A 8 -6.88 6.66 -7.48
N LEU A 9 -7.00 7.47 -8.54
CA LEU A 9 -5.86 8.15 -9.13
C LEU A 9 -5.20 9.14 -8.16
N GLY A 10 -5.99 9.86 -7.36
CA GLY A 10 -5.49 10.72 -6.29
C GLY A 10 -4.65 9.95 -5.27
N LEU A 11 -5.09 8.76 -4.86
CA LEU A 11 -4.33 7.88 -3.96
C LEU A 11 -3.05 7.37 -4.62
N LEU A 12 -3.11 6.97 -5.89
CA LEU A 12 -1.95 6.46 -6.61
C LEU A 12 -0.90 7.56 -6.83
N LEU A 13 -1.32 8.73 -7.30
CA LEU A 13 -0.38 9.83 -7.57
C LEU A 13 0.09 10.52 -6.28
N GLY A 14 -0.79 10.65 -5.30
CA GLY A 14 -0.52 11.40 -4.07
C GLY A 14 0.20 10.61 -2.97
N VAL A 15 0.00 9.29 -2.90
CA VAL A 15 0.57 8.46 -1.82
C VAL A 15 1.44 7.33 -2.38
N PHE A 16 0.96 6.61 -3.40
CA PHE A 16 1.72 5.46 -3.93
C PHE A 16 3.02 5.88 -4.62
N VAL A 17 2.98 6.84 -5.54
CA VAL A 17 4.19 7.33 -6.23
C VAL A 17 5.26 7.83 -5.26
N PRO A 18 4.98 8.75 -4.31
CA PRO A 18 5.99 9.16 -3.34
C PRO A 18 6.42 8.03 -2.39
N GLY A 19 5.51 7.12 -2.03
CA GLY A 19 5.81 5.94 -1.23
C GLY A 19 6.82 5.02 -1.92
N ILE A 20 6.61 4.71 -3.19
CA ILE A 20 7.55 3.93 -4.02
C ILE A 20 8.89 4.65 -4.20
N TRP A 21 8.86 5.97 -4.40
CA TRP A 21 10.09 6.75 -4.49
C TRP A 21 10.91 6.64 -3.19
N MET A 22 10.26 6.77 -2.03
CA MET A 22 10.90 6.59 -0.73
C MET A 22 11.35 5.13 -0.52
N ALA A 23 10.57 4.14 -0.94
CA ALA A 23 10.92 2.72 -0.88
C ALA A 23 12.17 2.37 -1.71
N SER A 24 12.40 3.12 -2.79
CA SER A 24 13.51 2.92 -3.73
C SER A 24 14.80 3.64 -3.33
N ARG A 25 14.76 4.57 -2.35
CA ARG A 25 15.91 5.40 -1.96
C ARG A 25 16.12 5.43 -0.44
N GLY A 26 17.35 5.76 -0.03
CA GLY A 26 17.67 6.04 1.37
C GLY A 26 17.98 4.81 2.23
N ARG A 27 18.00 5.02 3.55
CA ARG A 27 18.37 4.00 4.54
C ARG A 27 17.32 2.88 4.60
N PRO A 28 17.70 1.63 4.93
CA PRO A 28 16.77 0.48 4.94
C PRO A 28 15.47 0.70 5.74
N ARG A 29 15.53 1.44 6.85
CA ARG A 29 14.35 1.81 7.65
C ARG A 29 13.37 2.73 6.90
N HIS A 30 13.87 3.74 6.18
CA HIS A 30 13.03 4.63 5.38
C HIS A 30 12.40 3.91 4.20
N ARG A 31 13.12 2.93 3.63
CA ARG A 31 12.59 2.12 2.53
C ARG A 31 11.39 1.28 2.97
N LEU A 32 11.44 0.71 4.19
CA LEU A 32 10.31 -0.02 4.75
C LEU A 32 9.09 0.88 4.97
N VAL A 33 9.30 2.08 5.54
CA VAL A 33 8.22 3.06 5.73
C VAL A 33 7.59 3.46 4.39
N GLY A 34 8.40 3.75 3.37
CA GLY A 34 7.91 4.04 2.03
C GLY A 34 7.10 2.89 1.43
N LEU A 35 7.52 1.65 1.69
CA LEU A 35 6.80 0.45 1.25
C LEU A 35 5.44 0.31 1.94
N GLU A 36 5.36 0.60 3.25
CA GLU A 36 4.08 0.61 3.98
C GLU A 36 3.10 1.64 3.43
N PHE A 37 3.55 2.87 3.19
CA PHE A 37 2.71 3.90 2.58
C PHE A 37 2.24 3.51 1.19
N ALA A 38 3.11 2.91 0.37
CA ALA A 38 2.73 2.40 -0.95
C ALA A 38 1.70 1.27 -0.86
N SER A 39 1.88 0.32 0.06
CA SER A 39 0.94 -0.79 0.27
C SER A 39 -0.44 -0.28 0.68
N ILE A 40 -0.53 0.64 1.66
CA ILE A 40 -1.79 1.22 2.10
C ILE A 40 -2.48 1.99 0.96
N ALA A 41 -1.72 2.73 0.16
CA ALA A 41 -2.27 3.44 -1.00
C ALA A 41 -2.92 2.49 -2.01
N VAL A 42 -2.29 1.35 -2.31
CA VAL A 42 -2.84 0.33 -3.22
C VAL A 42 -4.10 -0.30 -2.62
N ILE A 43 -4.07 -0.68 -1.35
CA ILE A 43 -5.24 -1.27 -0.65
C ILE A 43 -6.44 -0.31 -0.73
N MET A 44 -6.23 0.97 -0.42
CA MET A 44 -7.29 1.98 -0.47
C MET A 44 -7.77 2.23 -1.91
N ALA A 45 -6.86 2.31 -2.90
CA ALA A 45 -7.24 2.50 -4.29
C ALA A 45 -8.10 1.34 -4.81
N LEU A 46 -7.73 0.09 -4.51
CA LEU A 46 -8.49 -1.10 -4.87
C LEU A 46 -9.86 -1.13 -4.17
N THR A 47 -9.92 -0.70 -2.91
CA THR A 47 -11.17 -0.61 -2.15
C THR A 47 -12.12 0.40 -2.79
N VAL A 48 -11.62 1.60 -3.10
CA VAL A 48 -12.41 2.65 -3.77
C VAL A 48 -12.89 2.18 -5.14
N LEU A 49 -12.04 1.51 -5.92
CA LEU A 49 -12.42 0.98 -7.23
C LEU A 49 -13.51 -0.09 -7.11
N ALA A 50 -13.35 -1.07 -6.21
CA ALA A 50 -14.34 -2.12 -5.98
C ALA A 50 -15.72 -1.55 -5.59
N VAL A 51 -15.74 -0.54 -4.71
CA VAL A 51 -16.97 0.17 -4.33
C VAL A 51 -17.55 0.96 -5.52
N SER A 52 -16.70 1.65 -6.29
CA SER A 52 -17.14 2.48 -7.41
C SER A 52 -17.75 1.68 -8.57
N TRP A 53 -17.31 0.44 -8.75
CA TRP A 53 -17.83 -0.47 -9.77
C TRP A 53 -18.95 -1.38 -9.24
N HIS A 54 -19.41 -1.17 -8.00
CA HIS A 54 -20.43 -1.99 -7.34
C HIS A 54 -20.10 -3.50 -7.37
N GLN A 55 -18.81 -3.80 -7.19
CA GLN A 55 -18.27 -5.14 -7.33
C GLN A 55 -17.82 -5.68 -5.97
N ASP A 56 -18.77 -6.18 -5.19
CA ASP A 56 -18.55 -6.59 -3.80
C ASP A 56 -17.45 -7.66 -3.65
N TRP A 57 -17.37 -8.60 -4.60
CA TRP A 57 -16.33 -9.63 -4.62
C TRP A 57 -14.93 -9.06 -4.85
N GLY A 58 -14.81 -7.85 -5.41
CA GLY A 58 -13.54 -7.14 -5.60
C GLY A 58 -12.86 -6.76 -4.28
N LEU A 59 -13.61 -6.65 -3.17
CA LEU A 59 -13.10 -6.30 -1.85
C LEU A 59 -12.25 -7.40 -1.20
N ILE A 60 -12.33 -8.63 -1.70
CA ILE A 60 -11.51 -9.75 -1.23
C ILE A 60 -10.02 -9.43 -1.44
N VAL A 61 -9.67 -8.82 -2.56
CA VAL A 61 -8.28 -8.48 -2.92
C VAL A 61 -7.64 -7.48 -1.96
N PRO A 62 -8.20 -6.28 -1.71
CA PRO A 62 -7.64 -5.34 -0.74
C PRO A 62 -7.66 -5.88 0.68
N LEU A 63 -8.66 -6.70 1.05
CA LEU A 63 -8.72 -7.34 2.36
C LEU A 63 -7.53 -8.29 2.59
N VAL A 64 -7.28 -9.19 1.63
CA VAL A 64 -6.15 -10.13 1.72
C VAL A 64 -4.82 -9.36 1.69
N LEU A 65 -4.68 -8.35 0.84
CA LEU A 65 -3.49 -7.48 0.80
C LEU A 65 -3.21 -6.81 2.15
N ALA A 66 -4.25 -6.28 2.80
CA ALA A 66 -4.12 -5.69 4.13
C ALA A 66 -3.63 -6.70 5.16
N LEU A 67 -4.18 -7.92 5.13
CA LEU A 67 -3.82 -8.99 6.06
C LEU A 67 -2.36 -9.44 5.88
N ILE A 68 -1.87 -9.56 4.64
CA ILE A 68 -0.50 -10.03 4.37
C ILE A 68 0.56 -8.92 4.51
N THR A 69 0.17 -7.64 4.41
CA THR A 69 1.10 -6.52 4.60
C THR A 69 1.69 -6.56 6.01
N PHE A 70 0.85 -6.77 7.02
CA PHE A 70 1.26 -6.84 8.43
C PHE A 70 2.39 -7.84 8.74
N PRO A 71 2.26 -9.15 8.44
CA PRO A 71 3.36 -10.09 8.66
C PRO A 71 4.58 -9.78 7.78
N GLY A 72 4.38 -9.25 6.56
CA GLY A 72 5.47 -8.81 5.70
C GLY A 72 6.36 -7.75 6.35
N THR A 73 5.74 -6.73 6.96
CA THR A 73 6.44 -5.67 7.71
C THR A 73 7.18 -6.23 8.92
N LEU A 74 6.54 -7.14 9.68
CA LEU A 74 7.15 -7.74 10.87
C LEU A 74 8.39 -8.58 10.53
N VAL A 75 8.34 -9.34 9.43
CA VAL A 75 9.51 -10.10 8.96
C VAL A 75 10.64 -9.15 8.58
N TYR A 76 10.34 -8.09 7.83
CA TYR A 76 11.35 -7.11 7.42
C TYR A 76 11.95 -6.34 8.59
N THR A 77 11.12 -5.92 9.56
CA THR A 77 11.62 -5.24 10.76
C THR A 77 12.56 -6.13 11.56
N ARG A 78 12.25 -7.44 11.71
CA ARG A 78 13.17 -8.39 12.36
C ARG A 78 14.52 -8.49 11.65
N LEU A 79 14.55 -8.49 10.32
CA LEU A 79 15.80 -8.54 9.56
C LEU A 79 16.65 -7.27 9.69
N LEU A 80 16.03 -6.14 10.07
CA LEU A 80 16.68 -4.85 10.25
C LEU A 80 17.21 -4.61 11.67
N VAL A 81 16.84 -5.46 12.63
CA VAL A 81 17.39 -5.40 14.00
C VAL A 81 18.84 -5.89 13.96
N PRO A 82 19.82 -5.10 14.45
CA PRO A 82 21.20 -5.55 14.57
C PRO A 82 21.26 -6.83 15.44
N LYS A 83 22.00 -7.86 14.99
CA LYS A 83 22.29 -9.01 15.86
C LYS A 83 23.06 -8.51 17.10
N PRO A 84 22.71 -8.99 18.30
CA PRO A 84 23.49 -8.71 19.51
C PRO A 84 24.90 -9.27 19.41
#